data_AF-A0AAN7V3Y7-F1
#
_entry.id   AF-A0AAN7V3Y7-F1
#
_cell.length_a   1.000
_cell.length_b   1.000
_cell.length_c   1.000
_cell.angle_alpha   90.00
_cell.angle_beta   90.00
_cell.angle_gamma   90.00
#
_symmetry.space_group_name_H-M   'P 1'
#
loop_
_entity.id
_entity.type
_entity.pdbx_description
1 polymer ?
#
loop_
_entity_poly.entity_id
_entity_poly.type
_entity_poly.pdbx_seq_one_letter_code
_entity_poly.pdbx_strand_id
1 'polypeptide(L)'
;MPIDTSFPKLKDFLFIFYDLECTQDTKFSDSQSLHEPNVCVFNQRCDVCIDEPLEKIVCIKCGVRQQILKFTDVIETFVYYILDIRKKFKNVVVLAHNGQAYDHQFILNYILTKTHFKPELIMRGSKIISMTVNNIKLLDSLNFFPMSLAKLPKAFGLAGNFKKGFFPYHFNTAENQNYVGKYPDIKYYNPDAMTTDDRENL
;
A
#
# COMPACT_ATOMS: atom_id res chain seq x y z
N MET A 1 -5.54 -34.42 -24.57
CA MET A 1 -5.51 -33.54 -23.38
C MET A 1 -6.92 -32.99 -23.18
N PRO A 2 -7.47 -32.96 -21.96
CA PRO A 2 -8.70 -32.23 -21.71
C PRO A 2 -8.45 -30.75 -22.05
N ILE A 3 -9.29 -30.19 -22.92
CA ILE A 3 -9.30 -28.76 -23.23
C ILE A 3 -10.35 -28.15 -22.31
N ASP A 4 -9.90 -27.58 -21.20
CA ASP A 4 -10.77 -26.81 -20.32
C ASP A 4 -11.05 -25.45 -20.95
N THR A 5 -12.28 -25.29 -21.45
CA THR A 5 -12.78 -24.02 -22.01
C THR A 5 -13.55 -23.20 -20.97
N SER A 6 -13.59 -23.65 -19.71
CA SER A 6 -14.29 -22.96 -18.65
C SER A 6 -13.43 -21.83 -18.08
N PHE A 7 -14.06 -20.66 -17.91
CA PHE A 7 -13.44 -19.57 -17.18
C PHE A 7 -13.90 -19.63 -15.71
N PRO A 8 -12.98 -19.56 -14.73
CA PRO A 8 -13.38 -19.42 -13.34
C PRO A 8 -14.17 -18.12 -13.18
N LYS A 9 -15.40 -18.21 -12.67
CA LYS A 9 -16.22 -17.04 -12.37
C LYS A 9 -15.67 -16.37 -11.10
N LEU A 10 -14.76 -15.41 -11.26
CA LEU A 10 -14.32 -14.56 -10.15
C LEU A 10 -15.46 -13.56 -9.83
N LYS A 11 -16.32 -13.94 -8.89
CA LYS A 11 -17.39 -13.08 -8.39
C LYS A 11 -17.18 -12.79 -6.92
N ASP A 12 -17.64 -11.64 -6.49
CA ASP A 12 -17.69 -11.25 -5.09
C ASP A 12 -16.32 -11.13 -4.40
N PHE A 13 -15.38 -10.54 -5.12
CA PHE A 13 -14.07 -10.16 -4.60
C PHE A 13 -13.93 -8.65 -4.43
N LEU A 14 -12.97 -8.26 -3.60
CA LEU A 14 -12.46 -6.90 -3.48
C LEU A 14 -10.93 -6.91 -3.45
N PHE A 15 -10.30 -6.15 -4.33
CA PHE A 15 -8.91 -5.76 -4.20
C PHE A 15 -8.80 -4.40 -3.50
N ILE A 16 -7.85 -4.28 -2.59
CA ILE A 16 -7.43 -3.03 -1.96
C ILE A 16 -5.92 -2.90 -2.18
N PHE A 17 -5.49 -1.91 -2.94
CA PHE A 17 -4.08 -1.58 -3.15
C PHE A 17 -3.75 -0.40 -2.26
N TYR A 18 -2.71 -0.50 -1.43
CA TYR A 18 -2.37 0.57 -0.49
C TYR A 18 -0.88 0.84 -0.46
N ASP A 19 -0.56 2.05 0.00
CA ASP A 19 0.80 2.56 0.20
C ASP A 19 0.80 3.40 1.48
N LEU A 20 1.84 3.25 2.28
CA LEU A 20 2.02 4.00 3.53
C LEU A 20 3.20 4.96 3.39
N GLU A 21 3.01 6.19 3.86
CA GLU A 21 4.12 7.09 4.15
C GLU A 21 4.28 7.18 5.67
N CYS A 22 5.54 7.22 6.11
CA CYS A 22 5.91 7.24 7.52
C CYS A 22 6.72 8.49 7.84
N THR A 23 6.42 9.11 8.98
CA THR A 23 7.29 10.11 9.61
C THR A 23 8.41 9.41 10.40
N GLN A 24 9.46 10.16 10.71
CA GLN A 24 10.61 9.76 11.50
C GLN A 24 10.87 10.73 12.69
N ASP A 25 9.83 11.46 13.11
CA ASP A 25 9.93 12.47 14.17
C ASP A 25 10.34 11.86 15.53
N THR A 26 9.91 10.63 15.81
CA THR A 26 10.21 9.96 17.07
C THR A 26 11.57 9.28 17.03
N LYS A 27 12.48 9.68 17.92
CA LYS A 27 13.79 9.02 18.12
C LYS A 27 13.61 7.72 18.89
N PHE A 28 14.15 6.62 18.34
CA PHE A 28 14.29 5.35 19.06
C PHE A 28 15.64 5.28 19.81
N SER A 29 16.69 5.84 19.21
CA SER A 29 18.02 5.99 19.81
C SER A 29 18.72 7.22 19.22
N ASP A 30 19.92 7.54 19.68
CA ASP A 30 20.69 8.69 19.18
C ASP A 30 20.84 8.68 17.64
N SER A 31 20.97 7.48 17.06
CA SER A 31 21.21 7.26 15.63
C SER A 31 20.00 6.74 14.84
N GLN A 32 18.90 6.38 15.50
CA GLN A 32 17.75 5.75 14.83
C GLN A 32 16.44 6.44 15.19
N SER A 33 15.61 6.68 14.17
CA SER A 33 14.23 7.12 14.34
C SER A 33 13.26 5.96 14.12
N LEU A 34 12.16 5.99 14.87
CA LEU A 34 11.02 5.12 14.65
C LEU A 34 10.27 5.58 13.40
N HIS A 35 9.83 4.62 12.59
CA HIS A 35 8.94 4.92 11.47
C HIS A 35 7.50 4.82 11.93
N GLU A 36 6.75 5.91 11.77
CA GLU A 36 5.37 6.00 12.20
C GLU A 36 4.46 6.36 11.02
N PRO A 37 3.54 5.47 10.60
CA PRO A 37 2.65 5.75 9.48
C PRO A 37 1.77 6.96 9.75
N ASN A 38 1.87 7.97 8.88
CA ASN A 38 1.12 9.23 9.00
C ASN A 38 0.31 9.56 7.74
N VAL A 39 0.51 8.82 6.64
CA VAL A 39 -0.38 8.83 5.49
C VAL A 39 -0.61 7.40 5.01
N CYS A 40 -1.86 7.06 4.69
CA CYS A 40 -2.20 5.84 3.95
C CYS A 40 -3.05 6.25 2.75
N VAL A 41 -2.57 5.92 1.56
CA VAL A 41 -3.36 6.05 0.33
C VAL A 41 -3.76 4.66 -0.08
N PHE A 42 -5.06 4.41 -0.24
CA PHE A 42 -5.52 3.14 -0.78
C PHE A 42 -6.57 3.31 -1.87
N ASN A 43 -6.45 2.44 -2.87
CA ASN A 43 -7.36 2.29 -3.99
C ASN A 43 -8.04 0.93 -3.92
N GLN A 44 -9.32 0.83 -4.30
CA GLN A 44 -10.05 -0.43 -4.24
C GLN A 44 -10.88 -0.72 -5.48
N ARG A 45 -10.99 -2.01 -5.82
CA ARG A 45 -11.67 -2.51 -7.02
C ARG A 45 -12.34 -3.85 -6.75
N CYS A 46 -13.63 -3.97 -7.05
CA CYS A 46 -14.38 -5.21 -6.93
C CYS A 46 -14.72 -5.80 -8.31
N ASP A 47 -15.36 -6.96 -8.31
CA ASP A 47 -15.87 -7.67 -9.49
C ASP A 47 -16.76 -6.83 -10.42
N VAL A 48 -17.41 -5.78 -9.93
CA VAL A 48 -18.24 -4.88 -10.74
C VAL A 48 -17.45 -3.74 -11.37
N CYS A 49 -16.29 -3.38 -10.81
CA CYS A 49 -15.59 -2.15 -11.19
C CYS A 49 -14.10 -2.29 -11.51
N ILE A 50 -13.59 -3.52 -11.55
CA ILE A 50 -12.19 -3.79 -11.83
C ILE A 50 -11.78 -3.26 -13.22
N ASP A 51 -12.67 -3.36 -14.21
CA ASP A 51 -12.44 -2.92 -15.59
C ASP A 51 -12.91 -1.49 -15.87
N GLU A 52 -13.42 -0.80 -14.84
CA GLU A 52 -13.89 0.56 -15.00
C GLU A 52 -12.73 1.57 -14.96
N PRO A 53 -12.80 2.68 -15.72
CA PRO A 53 -11.78 3.71 -15.76
C PRO A 53 -11.37 4.23 -14.38
N LEU A 54 -10.14 4.74 -14.27
CA LEU A 54 -9.60 5.31 -13.03
C LEU A 54 -10.36 6.58 -12.62
N GLU A 55 -10.85 7.34 -13.60
CA GLU A 55 -11.59 8.59 -13.46
C GLU A 55 -12.94 8.40 -12.77
N LYS A 56 -13.54 7.21 -12.89
CA LYS A 56 -14.76 6.87 -12.16
C LYS A 56 -14.37 6.61 -10.72
N ILE A 57 -14.72 7.54 -9.83
CA ILE A 57 -14.27 7.52 -8.42
C ILE A 57 -15.17 6.71 -7.47
N VAL A 58 -16.42 6.43 -7.86
CA VAL A 58 -17.38 5.72 -7.01
C VAL A 58 -17.88 4.45 -7.71
N CYS A 59 -17.96 3.37 -6.95
CA CYS A 59 -18.59 2.12 -7.35
C CYS A 59 -19.85 1.86 -6.50
N ILE A 60 -20.90 1.37 -7.13
CA ILE A 60 -22.14 0.98 -6.44
C ILE A 60 -21.94 -0.14 -5.39
N LYS A 61 -20.91 -0.97 -5.55
CA LYS A 61 -20.66 -2.14 -4.70
C LYS A 61 -19.59 -1.89 -3.64
N CYS A 62 -18.40 -1.44 -4.04
CA CYS A 62 -17.31 -1.19 -3.09
C CYS A 62 -17.30 0.24 -2.51
N GLY A 63 -18.04 1.19 -3.10
CA GLY A 63 -18.06 2.59 -2.65
C GLY A 63 -16.96 3.44 -3.30
N VAL A 64 -16.46 4.42 -2.56
CA VAL A 64 -15.38 5.33 -3.02
C VAL A 64 -14.11 4.52 -3.28
N ARG A 65 -13.52 4.69 -4.46
CA ARG A 65 -12.39 3.86 -4.91
C ARG A 65 -11.06 4.31 -4.35
N GLN A 66 -10.81 5.61 -4.20
CA GLN A 66 -9.59 6.13 -3.59
C GLN A 66 -9.90 6.79 -2.25
N GLN A 67 -9.13 6.45 -1.24
CA GLN A 67 -9.17 7.10 0.06
C GLN A 67 -7.77 7.51 0.49
N ILE A 68 -7.68 8.64 1.17
CA ILE A 68 -6.44 9.22 1.68
C ILE A 68 -6.66 9.45 3.17
N LEU A 69 -5.99 8.66 3.99
CA LEU A 69 -5.95 8.81 5.44
C LEU A 69 -4.69 9.60 5.79
N LYS A 70 -4.82 10.59 6.69
CA LYS A 70 -3.72 11.47 7.09
C LYS A 70 -3.70 11.64 8.60
N PHE A 71 -2.53 12.00 9.11
CA PHE A 71 -2.26 12.38 10.49
C PHE A 71 -2.23 11.18 11.44
N THR A 72 -3.04 11.18 12.50
CA THR A 72 -3.01 10.13 13.53
C THR A 72 -3.86 8.93 13.15
N ASP A 73 -3.60 7.79 13.79
CA ASP A 73 -4.46 6.61 13.74
C ASP A 73 -4.68 6.04 12.33
N VAL A 74 -3.72 6.28 11.43
CA VAL A 74 -3.79 5.87 10.02
C VAL A 74 -3.94 4.35 9.89
N ILE A 75 -3.12 3.59 10.63
CA ILE A 75 -3.18 2.12 10.64
C ILE A 75 -4.49 1.64 11.24
N GLU A 76 -4.91 2.22 12.35
CA GLU A 76 -6.16 1.88 13.03
C GLU A 76 -7.36 2.08 12.09
N THR A 77 -7.48 3.27 11.51
CA THR A 77 -8.55 3.63 10.58
C THR A 77 -8.56 2.71 9.35
N PHE A 78 -7.37 2.42 8.79
CA PHE A 78 -7.26 1.53 7.63
C PHE A 78 -7.65 0.08 7.96
N VAL A 79 -7.19 -0.46 9.09
CA VAL A 79 -7.55 -1.82 9.51
C VAL A 79 -9.04 -1.92 9.84
N TYR A 80 -9.62 -0.94 10.54
CA TYR A 80 -11.06 -0.88 10.76
C TYR A 80 -11.85 -0.87 9.46
N TYR A 81 -11.41 -0.07 8.47
CA TYR A 81 -12.02 -0.04 7.15
C TYR A 81 -12.02 -1.43 6.49
N ILE A 82 -10.86 -2.11 6.46
CA ILE A 82 -10.73 -3.46 5.89
C ILE A 82 -11.64 -4.46 6.63
N LEU A 83 -11.66 -4.42 7.97
CA LEU A 83 -12.47 -5.31 8.80
C LEU A 83 -13.97 -5.09 8.64
N ASP A 84 -14.40 -3.87 8.33
CA ASP A 84 -15.80 -3.58 8.03
C ASP A 84 -16.19 -3.99 6.61
N ILE A 85 -15.43 -3.52 5.60
CA ILE A 85 -15.77 -3.77 4.20
C ILE A 85 -15.73 -5.25 3.83
N ARG A 86 -14.89 -6.06 4.48
CA ARG A 86 -14.82 -7.51 4.23
C ARG A 86 -16.16 -8.23 4.43
N LYS A 87 -17.09 -7.67 5.21
CA LYS A 87 -18.41 -8.28 5.44
C LYS A 87 -19.27 -8.29 4.16
N LYS A 88 -18.93 -7.45 3.18
CA LYS A 88 -19.65 -7.31 1.90
C LYS A 88 -19.13 -8.20 0.78
N PHE A 89 -18.02 -8.91 0.98
CA PHE A 89 -17.32 -9.66 -0.06
C PHE A 89 -16.91 -11.04 0.42
N LYS A 90 -17.01 -12.06 -0.44
CA LYS A 90 -16.47 -13.40 -0.15
C LYS A 90 -14.96 -13.44 -0.02
N ASN A 91 -14.24 -12.64 -0.81
CA ASN A 91 -12.77 -12.59 -0.78
C ASN A 91 -12.28 -11.15 -0.83
N VAL A 92 -11.46 -10.76 0.15
CA VAL A 92 -10.77 -9.47 0.14
C VAL A 92 -9.28 -9.70 0.02
N VAL A 93 -8.65 -9.10 -0.99
CA VAL A 93 -7.21 -9.16 -1.21
C VAL A 93 -6.64 -7.76 -1.03
N VAL A 94 -5.74 -7.60 -0.08
CA VAL A 94 -5.07 -6.33 0.22
C VAL A 94 -3.63 -6.44 -0.27
N LEU A 95 -3.17 -5.51 -1.09
CA LEU A 95 -1.90 -5.54 -1.79
C LEU A 95 -1.10 -4.26 -1.50
N ALA A 96 0.14 -4.44 -1.05
CA ALA A 96 1.17 -3.41 -1.09
C ALA A 96 2.27 -3.82 -2.07
N HIS A 97 3.14 -2.88 -2.44
CA HIS A 97 4.33 -3.16 -3.24
C HIS A 97 5.58 -3.12 -2.36
N ASN A 98 6.20 -4.27 -2.16
CA ASN A 98 7.23 -4.52 -1.14
C ASN A 98 6.71 -4.48 0.31
N GLY A 99 5.40 -4.65 0.50
CA GLY A 99 4.77 -4.67 1.82
C GLY A 99 5.28 -5.79 2.72
N GLN A 100 5.77 -6.91 2.17
CA GLN A 100 6.29 -8.03 2.96
C GLN A 100 7.47 -7.62 3.86
N ALA A 101 8.24 -6.62 3.44
CA ALA A 101 9.42 -6.15 4.17
C ALA A 101 9.13 -4.91 5.02
N TYR A 102 7.97 -4.26 4.86
CA TYR A 102 7.67 -2.97 5.47
C TYR A 102 6.20 -2.86 5.90
N ASP A 103 5.28 -2.51 4.99
CA ASP A 103 3.91 -2.12 5.31
C ASP A 103 3.12 -3.17 6.11
N HIS A 104 3.27 -4.45 5.76
CA HIS A 104 2.58 -5.54 6.44
C HIS A 104 2.96 -5.67 7.92
N GLN A 105 4.13 -5.17 8.33
CA GLN A 105 4.57 -5.22 9.72
C GLN A 105 3.67 -4.34 10.60
N PHE A 106 3.29 -3.16 10.13
CA PHE A 106 2.38 -2.26 10.85
C PHE A 106 0.98 -2.88 10.99
N ILE A 107 0.49 -3.49 9.92
CA ILE A 107 -0.82 -4.15 9.92
C ILE A 107 -0.82 -5.37 10.85
N LEU A 108 0.23 -6.21 10.78
CA LEU A 108 0.38 -7.35 11.67
C LEU A 108 0.45 -6.92 13.14
N ASN A 109 1.26 -5.91 13.46
CA ASN A 109 1.37 -5.38 14.82
C ASN A 109 0.02 -4.91 15.35
N TYR A 110 -0.75 -4.16 14.55
CA TYR A 110 -2.09 -3.71 14.95
C TYR A 110 -3.04 -4.90 15.19
N ILE A 111 -3.07 -5.88 14.28
CA ILE A 111 -3.91 -7.07 14.44
C ILE A 111 -3.58 -7.81 15.74
N LEU A 112 -2.30 -8.05 16.01
CA LEU A 112 -1.85 -8.82 17.19
C LEU A 112 -2.07 -8.08 18.51
N THR A 113 -1.95 -6.76 18.53
CA THR A 113 -1.96 -5.97 19.77
C THR A 113 -3.29 -5.28 20.08
N LYS A 114 -4.12 -5.04 19.07
CA LYS A 114 -5.38 -4.27 19.18
C LYS A 114 -6.63 -5.06 18.81
N THR A 115 -6.50 -6.31 18.35
CA THR A 115 -7.64 -7.14 17.97
C THR A 115 -7.56 -8.54 18.58
N HIS A 116 -8.66 -9.29 18.50
CA HIS A 116 -8.69 -10.70 18.90
C HIS A 116 -8.38 -11.67 17.75
N PHE A 117 -8.08 -11.16 16.55
CA PHE A 117 -7.81 -12.02 15.39
C PHE A 117 -6.44 -12.69 15.52
N LYS A 118 -6.37 -13.93 15.07
CA LYS A 118 -5.13 -14.71 14.98
C LYS A 118 -4.80 -14.90 13.50
N PRO A 119 -3.87 -14.11 12.93
CA PRO A 119 -3.54 -14.21 11.52
C PRO A 119 -2.77 -15.50 11.22
N GLU A 120 -3.07 -16.11 10.08
CA GLU A 120 -2.23 -17.17 9.51
C GLU A 120 -1.13 -16.52 8.67
N LEU A 121 0.13 -16.85 8.93
CA LEU A 121 1.28 -16.20 8.31
C LEU A 121 2.09 -17.20 7.48
N ILE A 122 2.47 -16.77 6.27
CA ILE A 122 3.54 -17.39 5.49
C ILE A 122 4.69 -16.39 5.47
N MET A 123 5.85 -16.80 5.99
CA MET A 123 7.00 -15.91 6.18
C MET A 123 8.26 -16.47 5.53
N ARG A 124 9.18 -15.57 5.19
CA ARG A 124 10.55 -15.88 4.78
C ARG A 124 11.50 -14.99 5.57
N GLY A 125 12.10 -15.54 6.62
CA GLY A 125 12.78 -14.73 7.64
C GLY A 125 11.79 -13.74 8.25
N SER A 126 12.15 -12.47 8.32
CA SER A 126 11.27 -11.40 8.80
C SER A 126 10.21 -10.94 7.79
N LYS A 127 10.27 -11.40 6.54
CA LYS A 127 9.34 -10.96 5.48
C LYS A 127 8.01 -11.69 5.54
N ILE A 128 6.90 -10.96 5.60
CA ILE A 128 5.52 -11.49 5.59
C ILE A 128 5.08 -11.68 4.14
N ILE A 129 5.29 -12.88 3.59
CA ILE A 129 4.95 -13.22 2.20
C ILE A 129 3.43 -13.18 2.00
N SER A 130 2.68 -13.69 2.98
CA SER A 130 1.22 -13.64 3.01
C SER A 130 0.74 -13.60 4.46
N MET A 131 -0.34 -12.86 4.71
CA MET A 131 -1.05 -12.84 5.98
C MET A 131 -2.55 -13.00 5.72
N THR A 132 -3.18 -13.99 6.35
CA THR A 132 -4.61 -14.27 6.19
C THR A 132 -5.35 -14.04 7.49
N VAL A 133 -6.47 -13.32 7.41
CA VAL A 133 -7.42 -13.13 8.51
C VAL A 133 -8.83 -13.36 7.99
N ASN A 134 -9.42 -14.53 8.29
CA ASN A 134 -10.71 -14.96 7.76
C ASN A 134 -10.72 -14.91 6.22
N ASN A 135 -11.57 -14.08 5.63
CA ASN A 135 -11.70 -13.87 4.19
C ASN A 135 -10.78 -12.76 3.63
N ILE A 136 -9.88 -12.20 4.45
CA ILE A 136 -8.88 -11.21 4.03
C ILE A 136 -7.55 -11.91 3.78
N LYS A 137 -6.92 -11.62 2.63
CA LYS A 137 -5.54 -12.00 2.32
C LYS A 137 -4.71 -10.76 2.04
N LEU A 138 -3.72 -10.50 2.88
CA LEU A 138 -2.69 -9.51 2.61
C LEU A 138 -1.56 -10.17 1.84
N LEU A 139 -1.23 -9.61 0.69
CA LEU A 139 -0.25 -10.12 -0.26
C LEU A 139 0.71 -8.99 -0.66
N ASP A 140 1.92 -9.38 -1.06
CA ASP A 140 2.88 -8.44 -1.62
C ASP A 140 2.97 -8.61 -3.14
N SER A 141 2.70 -7.54 -3.88
CA SER A 141 2.80 -7.52 -5.33
C SER A 141 4.23 -7.79 -5.84
N LEU A 142 5.27 -7.57 -5.03
CA LEU A 142 6.66 -7.87 -5.38
C LEU A 142 6.91 -9.37 -5.62
N ASN A 143 6.09 -10.25 -5.02
CA ASN A 143 6.17 -11.70 -5.27
C ASN A 143 5.66 -12.10 -6.65
N PHE A 144 4.89 -11.23 -7.31
CA PHE A 144 4.37 -11.43 -8.67
C PHE A 144 5.12 -10.59 -9.69
N PHE A 145 5.56 -9.39 -9.28
CA PHE A 145 6.33 -8.46 -10.09
C PHE A 145 7.66 -8.15 -9.38
N PRO A 146 8.71 -8.99 -9.57
CA PRO A 146 9.96 -8.90 -8.81
C PRO A 146 10.88 -7.76 -9.32
N MET A 147 10.34 -6.55 -9.35
CA MET A 147 11.03 -5.33 -9.77
C MET A 147 10.47 -4.13 -9.01
N SER A 148 11.20 -3.01 -9.00
CA SER A 148 10.74 -1.79 -8.35
C SER A 148 9.50 -1.21 -9.04
N LEU A 149 8.66 -0.53 -8.25
CA LEU A 149 7.46 0.16 -8.73
C LEU A 149 7.75 1.11 -9.91
N ALA A 150 8.89 1.81 -9.90
CA ALA A 150 9.33 2.71 -10.98
C ALA A 150 9.58 2.00 -12.33
N LYS A 151 9.89 0.68 -12.31
CA LYS A 151 10.14 -0.11 -13.51
C LYS A 151 8.87 -0.71 -14.13
N LEU A 152 7.77 -0.81 -13.37
CA LEU A 152 6.53 -1.42 -13.84
C LEU A 152 5.96 -0.73 -15.10
N PRO A 153 5.87 0.62 -15.19
CA PRO A 153 5.32 1.27 -16.38
C PRO A 153 6.04 0.85 -17.67
N LYS A 154 7.37 0.83 -17.65
CA LYS A 154 8.19 0.38 -18.77
C LYS A 154 7.97 -1.11 -19.08
N ALA A 155 7.92 -1.96 -18.06
CA ALA A 155 7.73 -3.40 -18.23
C ALA A 155 6.39 -3.77 -18.88
N PHE A 156 5.34 -2.99 -18.61
CA PHE A 156 4.00 -3.19 -19.16
C PHE A 156 3.70 -2.36 -20.41
N GLY A 157 4.68 -1.63 -20.95
CA GLY A 157 4.47 -0.75 -22.10
C GLY A 157 3.50 0.41 -21.83
N LEU A 158 3.34 0.80 -20.56
CA LEU A 158 2.51 1.94 -20.16
C LEU A 158 3.27 3.24 -20.48
N ALA A 159 2.67 4.07 -21.34
CA ALA A 159 3.30 5.29 -21.84
C ALA A 159 3.00 6.55 -20.99
N GLY A 160 3.88 7.55 -21.13
CA GLY A 160 3.62 8.97 -20.81
C GLY A 160 3.50 9.31 -19.32
N ASN A 161 2.31 9.08 -18.76
CA ASN A 161 1.86 9.67 -17.49
C ASN A 161 2.04 8.77 -16.28
N PHE A 162 2.48 7.52 -16.49
CA PHE A 162 2.73 6.56 -15.42
C PHE A 162 4.21 6.62 -15.03
N LYS A 163 4.59 7.61 -14.22
CA LYS A 163 5.93 7.71 -13.62
C LYS A 163 5.80 7.73 -12.09
N LYS A 164 6.70 7.02 -11.42
CA LYS A 164 6.83 7.13 -9.97
C LYS A 164 7.50 8.48 -9.66
N GLY A 165 6.88 9.27 -8.78
CA GLY A 165 7.48 10.49 -8.24
C GLY A 165 8.39 10.22 -7.05
N PHE A 166 9.10 11.25 -6.59
CA PHE A 166 9.92 11.20 -5.38
C PHE A 166 9.16 11.78 -4.19
N PHE A 167 9.30 11.13 -3.03
CA PHE A 167 8.68 11.57 -1.79
C PHE A 167 9.73 12.24 -0.88
N PRO A 168 9.47 13.44 -0.33
CA PRO A 168 10.44 14.16 0.50
C PRO A 168 10.43 13.61 1.94
N TYR A 169 11.04 12.43 2.14
CA TYR A 169 11.01 11.71 3.42
C TYR A 169 11.39 12.57 4.64
N HIS A 170 12.42 13.42 4.52
CA HIS A 170 12.85 14.27 5.64
C HIS A 170 11.99 15.54 5.80
N PHE A 171 11.10 15.83 4.87
CA PHE A 171 10.11 16.91 5.00
C PHE A 171 8.80 16.40 5.59
N ASN A 172 8.58 15.08 5.60
CA ASN A 172 7.40 14.44 6.17
C ASN A 172 7.46 14.42 7.71
N THR A 173 7.30 15.59 8.31
CA THR A 173 7.32 15.81 9.77
C THR A 173 5.96 16.32 10.24
N ALA A 174 5.69 16.24 11.55
CA ALA A 174 4.51 16.78 12.19
C ALA A 174 4.31 18.28 11.89
N GLU A 175 5.40 19.05 11.91
CA GLU A 175 5.40 20.50 11.65
C GLU A 175 4.95 20.84 10.22
N ASN A 176 5.30 19.98 9.25
CA ASN A 176 5.06 20.22 7.83
C ASN A 176 3.76 19.57 7.30
N GLN A 177 2.97 18.90 8.15
CA GLN A 177 1.77 18.17 7.71
C GLN A 177 0.73 19.03 6.97
N ASN A 178 0.65 20.33 7.30
CA ASN A 178 -0.25 21.29 6.67
C ASN A 178 0.47 22.27 5.73
N TYR A 179 1.69 21.94 5.31
CA TYR A 179 2.48 22.79 4.43
C TYR A 179 1.80 22.95 3.07
N VAL A 180 1.61 24.21 2.67
CA VAL A 180 1.14 24.60 1.33
C VAL A 180 2.16 25.61 0.78
N GLY A 181 2.90 25.20 -0.25
CA GLY A 181 3.96 26.02 -0.80
C GLY A 181 4.70 25.34 -1.95
N LYS A 182 5.90 25.85 -2.23
CA LYS A 182 6.80 25.28 -3.25
C LYS A 182 7.28 23.89 -2.83
N TYR A 183 7.73 23.08 -3.78
CA TYR A 183 8.37 21.81 -3.47
C TYR A 183 9.55 21.99 -2.49
N PRO A 184 9.73 21.05 -1.53
CA PRO A 184 10.88 21.07 -0.64
C PRO A 184 12.21 21.05 -1.40
N ASP A 185 13.26 21.53 -0.73
CA ASP A 185 14.62 21.44 -1.25
C ASP A 185 15.06 19.99 -1.47
N ILE A 186 15.95 19.76 -2.43
CA ILE A 186 16.45 18.42 -2.82
C ILE A 186 17.01 17.63 -1.63
N LYS A 187 17.57 18.29 -0.61
CA LYS A 187 18.09 17.66 0.60
C LYS A 187 17.02 16.86 1.36
N TYR A 188 15.74 17.18 1.21
CA TYR A 188 14.66 16.51 1.90
C TYR A 188 14.26 15.15 1.29
N TYR A 189 14.78 14.83 0.10
CA TYR A 189 14.45 13.61 -0.64
C TYR A 189 15.47 12.48 -0.42
N ASN A 190 16.43 12.65 0.47
CA ASN A 190 17.50 11.69 0.77
C ASN A 190 18.31 11.26 -0.49
N PRO A 191 18.92 12.21 -1.22
CA PRO A 191 19.61 11.94 -2.48
C PRO A 191 20.78 10.95 -2.35
N ASP A 192 21.39 10.86 -1.16
CA ASP A 192 22.53 9.96 -0.91
C ASP A 192 22.13 8.47 -0.92
N ALA A 193 20.88 8.16 -0.56
CA ALA A 193 20.33 6.80 -0.60
C ALA A 193 19.76 6.40 -1.97
N MET A 194 19.71 7.32 -2.93
CA MET A 194 19.15 7.09 -4.27
C MET A 194 20.19 6.50 -5.22
N THR A 195 19.71 5.78 -6.23
CA THR A 195 20.58 5.34 -7.34
C THR A 195 21.05 6.56 -8.15
N THR A 196 22.14 6.42 -8.91
CA THR A 196 22.62 7.51 -9.78
C THR A 196 21.53 7.99 -10.74
N ASP A 197 20.85 7.06 -11.40
CA ASP A 197 19.73 7.36 -12.31
C ASP A 197 18.61 8.11 -11.58
N ASP A 198 18.21 7.67 -10.39
CA ASP A 198 17.13 8.34 -9.64
C ASP A 198 17.56 9.74 -9.17
N ARG A 199 18.82 9.93 -8.78
CA ARG A 199 19.36 11.23 -8.34
C ARG A 199 19.45 12.24 -9.48
N GLU A 200 19.78 11.80 -10.69
CA GLU A 200 19.82 12.66 -11.88
C GLU A 200 18.42 13.10 -12.34
N ASN A 201 17.37 12.36 -11.95
CA ASN A 201 15.98 12.63 -12.32
C ASN A 201 15.14 13.26 -11.19
N LEU A 202 15.73 13.52 -10.02
CA LEU A 202 15.11 14.15 -8.86
C LEU A 202 14.83 15.64 -9.09
#